data_AF-J3NJ83-F1
#
_entry.id   AF-J3NJ83-F1
#
_cell.length_a   1.000
_cell.length_b   1.000
_cell.length_c   1.000
_cell.angle_alpha   90.00
_cell.angle_beta   90.00
_cell.angle_gamma   90.00
#
_symmetry.space_group_name_H-M   'P 1'
#
loop_
_entity.id
_entity.type
_entity.pdbx_description
1 polymer ?
#
loop_
_entity_poly.entity_id
_entity_poly.type
_entity_poly.pdbx_seq_one_letter_code
_entity_poly.pdbx_strand_id
1 'polypeptide(L)'
;MELYVSFNGPQRIRYVAADGTPIHDAYIEVRYDFATFENSIRFQSDLRHRELVDFFDIDVVWSDKDERKDRFGAVRGIATGQRVKVWKDMHSLQHCLTFLASDHRFREYYMSAFEREIRSRDRARKWLRLDVRGRRGSGHDTAPSSRRRSFGLFSRGRSVDDTAGGQASSSHQPDHGSSSPSLTIRHLGVQFSRSEDYERFIQRWDQSCAEDSTFNGILYPSNRFELASAEPHAENAVELPAGPYSTLETVSEPQDGEAP
;
A
#
# COMPACT_ATOMS: atom_id res chain seq x y z
N MET A 1 -12.97 -10.29 10.81
CA MET A 1 -11.50 -10.19 10.93
C MET A 1 -10.90 -11.12 9.90
N GLU A 2 -9.85 -10.70 9.19
CA GLU A 2 -9.13 -11.56 8.24
C GLU A 2 -8.30 -12.59 9.02
N LEU A 3 -8.84 -13.79 9.17
CA LEU A 3 -8.19 -14.94 9.79
C LEU A 3 -7.62 -15.90 8.75
N TYR A 4 -7.54 -15.47 7.49
CA TYR A 4 -6.95 -16.28 6.43
C TYR A 4 -6.09 -15.43 5.51
N VAL A 5 -5.05 -16.04 4.95
CA VAL A 5 -4.20 -15.47 3.91
C VAL A 5 -4.09 -16.50 2.79
N SER A 6 -4.42 -16.07 1.57
CA SER A 6 -4.28 -16.87 0.35
C SER A 6 -3.37 -16.15 -0.63
N PHE A 7 -2.69 -16.92 -1.49
CA PHE A 7 -1.84 -16.39 -2.54
C PHE A 7 -2.59 -16.41 -3.88
N ASN A 8 -2.21 -15.49 -4.77
CA ASN A 8 -2.73 -15.46 -6.13
C ASN A 8 -2.02 -16.54 -6.96
N GLY A 9 -2.40 -17.79 -6.73
CA GLY A 9 -1.94 -18.96 -7.47
C GLY A 9 -1.13 -19.96 -6.63
N PRO A 10 -0.84 -21.13 -7.23
CA PRO A 10 -0.16 -22.22 -6.56
C PRO A 10 1.25 -21.83 -6.07
N GLN A 11 1.57 -22.20 -4.83
CA GLN A 11 2.91 -22.08 -4.27
C GLN A 11 3.64 -23.41 -4.41
N ARG A 12 4.94 -23.34 -4.73
CA ARG A 12 5.78 -24.54 -4.76
C ARG A 12 6.10 -24.97 -3.34
N ILE A 13 5.64 -26.14 -2.94
CA ILE A 13 6.04 -26.78 -1.70
C ILE A 13 7.04 -27.88 -2.02
N ARG A 14 8.20 -27.81 -1.36
CA ARG A 14 9.25 -28.81 -1.46
C ARG A 14 9.58 -29.35 -0.08
N TYR A 15 9.30 -30.63 0.15
CA TYR A 15 9.78 -31.36 1.32
C TYR A 15 11.07 -32.08 0.94
N VAL A 16 12.08 -31.94 1.80
CA VAL A 16 13.40 -32.51 1.60
C VAL A 16 13.71 -33.43 2.79
N ALA A 17 14.21 -34.62 2.50
CA ALA A 17 14.72 -35.54 3.52
C ALA A 17 15.99 -34.98 4.16
N ALA A 18 16.41 -35.57 5.29
CA ALA A 18 17.60 -35.13 6.02
C ALA A 18 18.89 -35.19 5.17
N ASP A 19 18.93 -36.03 4.14
CA ASP A 19 20.05 -36.19 3.20
C ASP A 19 20.00 -35.19 2.02
N GLY A 20 19.02 -34.29 1.99
CA GLY A 20 18.83 -33.34 0.89
C GLY A 20 18.00 -33.88 -0.28
N THR A 21 17.52 -35.12 -0.23
CA THR A 21 16.71 -35.71 -1.29
C THR A 21 15.28 -35.13 -1.28
N PRO A 22 14.76 -34.60 -2.39
CA PRO A 22 13.39 -34.10 -2.44
C PRO A 22 12.40 -35.27 -2.31
N ILE A 23 11.63 -35.28 -1.23
CA ILE A 23 10.55 -36.25 -0.96
C ILE A 23 9.27 -35.85 -1.71
N HIS A 24 9.05 -34.55 -1.82
CA HIS A 24 7.86 -33.98 -2.45
C HIS A 24 8.22 -32.64 -3.07
N ASP A 25 7.72 -32.38 -4.26
CA ASP A 25 7.92 -31.12 -4.98
C ASP A 25 6.69 -30.88 -5.86
N ALA A 26 5.78 -30.04 -5.38
CA ALA A 26 4.51 -29.78 -6.05
C ALA A 26 4.11 -28.31 -5.94
N TYR A 27 3.29 -27.87 -6.89
CA TYR A 27 2.63 -26.57 -6.83
C TYR A 27 1.22 -26.78 -6.30
N ILE A 28 0.92 -26.27 -5.11
CA ILE A 28 -0.40 -26.39 -4.48
C ILE A 28 -0.97 -25.02 -4.13
N GLU A 29 -2.29 -24.89 -4.14
CA GLU A 29 -2.94 -23.71 -3.58
C GLU A 29 -2.80 -23.71 -2.07
N VAL A 30 -2.18 -22.66 -1.53
CA VAL A 30 -1.96 -22.53 -0.09
C VAL A 30 -2.88 -21.48 0.46
N ARG A 31 -3.67 -21.87 1.47
CA ARG A 31 -4.42 -20.97 2.33
C ARG A 31 -3.95 -21.20 3.77
N TYR A 32 -3.49 -20.14 4.41
CA TYR A 32 -3.20 -20.14 5.83
C TYR A 32 -4.44 -19.71 6.57
N ASP A 33 -4.86 -20.50 7.55
CA ASP A 33 -5.93 -20.18 8.48
C ASP A 33 -5.31 -19.92 9.87
N PHE A 34 -5.65 -18.80 10.49
CA PHE A 34 -5.04 -18.31 11.73
C PHE A 34 -6.03 -18.40 12.89
N ALA A 35 -5.58 -18.95 14.01
CA ALA A 35 -6.37 -19.00 15.24
C ALA A 35 -6.67 -17.60 15.82
N THR A 36 -5.78 -16.63 15.59
CA THR A 36 -5.93 -15.26 16.09
C THR A 36 -5.67 -14.23 15.00
N PHE A 37 -6.32 -13.08 15.13
CA PHE A 37 -6.10 -11.94 14.24
C PHE A 37 -4.69 -11.35 14.38
N GLU A 38 -4.10 -11.42 15.58
CA GLU A 38 -2.73 -10.99 15.80
C GLU A 38 -1.73 -11.85 15.02
N ASN A 39 -1.91 -13.17 15.00
CA ASN A 39 -1.06 -14.06 14.21
C ASN A 39 -1.21 -13.79 12.71
N SER A 40 -2.41 -13.48 12.23
CA SER A 40 -2.61 -13.13 10.82
C SER A 40 -1.95 -11.80 10.45
N ILE A 41 -1.92 -10.81 11.36
CA ILE A 41 -1.16 -9.57 11.17
C ILE A 41 0.33 -9.85 11.14
N ARG A 42 0.88 -10.56 12.14
CA ARG A 42 2.33 -10.84 12.20
C ARG A 42 2.82 -11.57 10.96
N PHE A 43 2.11 -12.62 10.55
CA PHE A 43 2.42 -13.35 9.32
C PHE A 43 2.38 -12.46 8.08
N GLN A 44 1.36 -11.60 7.97
CA GLN A 44 1.25 -10.63 6.88
C GLN A 44 2.36 -9.59 6.89
N SER A 45 2.84 -9.18 8.07
CA SER A 45 3.96 -8.27 8.25
C SER A 45 5.27 -8.92 7.80
N ASP A 46 5.50 -10.17 8.23
CA ASP A 46 6.70 -10.94 7.89
C ASP A 46 6.81 -11.17 6.39
N LEU A 47 5.72 -11.60 5.74
CA LEU A 47 5.67 -11.80 4.27
C LEU A 47 5.97 -10.54 3.47
N ARG A 48 5.62 -9.36 4.01
CA ARG A 48 5.78 -8.09 3.32
C ARG A 48 7.09 -7.39 3.68
N HIS A 49 7.79 -7.84 4.73
CA HIS A 49 8.84 -7.07 5.40
C HIS A 49 8.38 -5.66 5.79
N ARG A 50 7.13 -5.56 6.29
CA ARG A 50 6.49 -4.30 6.70
C ARG A 50 5.72 -4.46 7.99
N GLU A 51 5.67 -3.42 8.79
CA GLU A 51 4.82 -3.36 9.97
C GLU A 51 3.44 -2.80 9.62
N LEU A 52 2.37 -3.45 10.11
CA LEU A 52 1.02 -2.88 10.02
C LEU A 52 0.90 -1.74 11.04
N VAL A 53 0.76 -0.51 10.56
CA VAL A 53 0.59 0.67 11.41
C VAL A 53 -0.86 0.78 11.89
N ASP A 54 -1.81 0.65 10.96
CA ASP A 54 -3.23 0.73 11.26
C ASP A 54 -4.09 0.17 10.12
N PHE A 55 -5.38 -0.06 10.39
CA PHE A 55 -6.37 -0.45 9.39
C PHE A 55 -7.73 0.21 9.64
N PHE A 56 -8.49 0.41 8.57
CA PHE A 56 -9.71 1.20 8.57
C PHE A 56 -10.79 0.50 7.75
N ASP A 57 -11.99 0.36 8.33
CA ASP A 57 -13.15 -0.16 7.60
C ASP A 57 -13.71 0.93 6.67
N ILE A 58 -13.81 0.61 5.37
CA ILE A 58 -14.23 1.56 4.34
C ILE A 58 -15.48 1.07 3.60
N ASP A 59 -16.34 2.02 3.25
CA ASP A 59 -17.51 1.77 2.41
C ASP A 59 -17.06 1.68 0.94
N VAL A 60 -16.23 2.64 0.51
CA VAL A 60 -15.73 2.71 -0.87
C VAL A 60 -14.43 3.49 -1.01
N VAL A 61 -13.54 2.99 -1.86
CA VAL A 61 -12.37 3.71 -2.41
C VAL A 61 -12.63 4.00 -3.89
N TRP A 62 -12.28 5.18 -4.39
CA TRP A 62 -12.45 5.56 -5.80
C TRP A 62 -11.33 6.46 -6.32
N SER A 63 -11.27 6.70 -7.62
CA SER A 63 -10.33 7.64 -8.24
C SER A 63 -10.98 8.45 -9.37
N ASP A 64 -10.20 9.26 -10.08
CA ASP A 64 -10.62 9.92 -11.32
C ASP A 64 -10.84 8.94 -12.49
N LYS A 65 -10.26 7.74 -12.43
CA LYS A 65 -10.46 6.69 -13.45
C LYS A 65 -11.58 5.73 -13.12
N ASP A 66 -11.78 5.51 -11.84
CA ASP A 66 -12.73 4.54 -11.30
C ASP A 66 -13.73 5.32 -10.42
N GLU A 67 -14.87 5.70 -10.98
CA GLU A 67 -15.86 6.53 -10.31
C GLU A 67 -16.47 5.85 -9.07
N ARG A 68 -16.83 6.67 -8.07
CA ARG A 68 -17.45 6.20 -6.82
C ARG A 68 -18.80 5.50 -7.06
N LYS A 69 -19.58 5.98 -8.02
CA LYS A 69 -20.90 5.47 -8.36
C LYS A 69 -20.96 5.12 -9.84
N ASP A 70 -21.83 4.19 -10.20
CA ASP A 70 -22.17 3.95 -11.60
C ASP A 70 -23.18 4.99 -12.12
N ARG A 71 -23.52 4.87 -13.42
CA ARG A 71 -24.51 5.74 -14.09
C ARG A 71 -25.93 5.67 -13.50
N PHE A 72 -26.24 4.63 -12.73
CA PHE A 72 -27.53 4.41 -12.08
C PHE A 72 -27.50 4.82 -10.59
N GLY A 73 -26.36 5.28 -10.09
CA GLY A 73 -26.17 5.75 -8.72
C GLY A 73 -25.75 4.68 -7.72
N ALA A 74 -25.52 3.44 -8.14
CA ALA A 74 -25.04 2.34 -7.30
C ALA A 74 -23.54 2.51 -6.98
N VAL A 75 -23.12 2.11 -5.78
CA VAL A 75 -21.72 2.23 -5.35
C VAL A 75 -20.87 1.18 -6.06
N ARG A 76 -19.81 1.61 -6.74
CA ARG A 76 -18.90 0.72 -7.49
C ARG A 76 -17.45 0.89 -7.02
N GLY A 77 -16.88 2.07 -7.21
CA GLY A 77 -15.51 2.38 -6.81
C GLY A 77 -14.45 1.38 -7.32
N ILE A 78 -13.25 1.52 -6.76
CA ILE A 78 -12.14 0.59 -6.92
C ILE A 78 -12.30 -0.58 -5.94
N ALA A 79 -12.66 -0.30 -4.70
CA ALA A 79 -12.86 -1.25 -3.63
C ALA A 79 -14.08 -0.85 -2.81
N THR A 80 -14.88 -1.81 -2.35
CA THR A 80 -16.14 -1.58 -1.63
C THR A 80 -16.31 -2.54 -0.45
N GLY A 81 -16.72 -2.02 0.70
CA GLY A 81 -16.97 -2.84 1.91
C GLY A 81 -15.73 -3.62 2.37
N GLN A 82 -14.54 -3.05 2.17
CA GLN A 82 -13.26 -3.68 2.49
C GLN A 82 -12.50 -2.84 3.53
N ARG A 83 -11.27 -3.24 3.82
CA ARG A 83 -10.33 -2.47 4.64
C ARG A 83 -9.26 -1.79 3.80
N VAL A 84 -8.89 -0.59 4.23
CA VAL A 84 -7.62 0.04 3.86
C VAL A 84 -6.63 -0.17 5.01
N LYS A 85 -5.41 -0.58 4.69
CA LYS A 85 -4.32 -0.79 5.65
C LYS A 85 -3.19 0.18 5.37
N VAL A 86 -2.62 0.76 6.42
CA VAL A 86 -1.38 1.54 6.37
C VAL A 86 -0.25 0.64 6.84
N TRP A 87 0.77 0.50 6.00
CA TRP A 87 1.99 -0.24 6.33
C TRP A 87 3.17 0.69 6.39
N LYS A 88 4.14 0.35 7.23
CA LYS A 88 5.46 0.98 7.29
C LYS A 88 6.51 -0.03 6.86
N ASP A 89 7.30 0.35 5.87
CA ASP A 89 8.37 -0.49 5.35
C ASP A 89 9.52 -0.58 6.36
N MET A 90 9.99 -1.79 6.71
CA MET A 90 11.00 -1.96 7.75
C MET A 90 12.40 -1.49 7.31
N HIS A 91 12.62 -1.31 6.00
CA HIS A 91 13.91 -0.93 5.44
C HIS A 91 13.97 0.56 5.12
N SER A 92 13.03 1.04 4.30
CA SER A 92 12.94 2.43 3.85
C SER A 92 12.22 3.35 4.84
N LEU A 93 11.50 2.78 5.81
CA LEU A 93 10.61 3.49 6.74
C LEU A 93 9.47 4.27 6.07
N GLN A 94 9.31 4.13 4.76
CA GLN A 94 8.23 4.77 4.02
C GLN A 94 6.90 4.09 4.30
N HIS A 95 5.84 4.89 4.30
CA HIS A 95 4.50 4.39 4.48
C HIS A 95 3.78 4.15 3.15
N CYS A 96 2.94 3.12 3.12
CA CYS A 96 2.08 2.82 1.98
C CYS A 96 0.66 2.42 2.41
N LEU A 97 -0.31 2.77 1.57
CA LEU A 97 -1.68 2.31 1.66
C LEU A 97 -1.85 1.05 0.82
N THR A 98 -2.57 0.06 1.37
CA THR A 98 -3.00 -1.11 0.62
C THR A 98 -4.48 -1.40 0.83
N PHE A 99 -5.13 -1.92 -0.20
CA PHE A 99 -6.50 -2.41 -0.14
C PHE A 99 -6.75 -3.41 -1.27
N LEU A 100 -7.72 -4.31 -1.08
CA LEU A 100 -8.13 -5.26 -2.10
C LEU A 100 -9.12 -4.58 -3.06
N ALA A 101 -8.75 -4.47 -4.34
CA ALA A 101 -9.64 -3.94 -5.35
C ALA A 101 -10.66 -4.99 -5.82
N SER A 102 -11.69 -4.52 -6.52
CA SER A 102 -12.80 -5.32 -7.03
C SER A 102 -12.39 -6.35 -8.11
N ASP A 103 -11.19 -6.22 -8.68
CA ASP A 103 -10.56 -7.22 -9.55
C ASP A 103 -9.77 -8.30 -8.77
N HIS A 104 -9.96 -8.37 -7.45
CA HIS A 104 -9.26 -9.26 -6.52
C HIS A 104 -7.74 -9.07 -6.51
N ARG A 105 -7.24 -7.90 -6.93
CA ARG A 105 -5.84 -7.54 -6.84
C ARG A 105 -5.63 -6.53 -5.73
N PHE A 106 -4.58 -6.73 -4.95
CA PHE A 106 -4.16 -5.70 -4.01
C PHE A 106 -3.61 -4.50 -4.77
N ARG A 107 -4.10 -3.31 -4.43
CA ARG A 107 -3.51 -2.05 -4.88
C ARG A 107 -2.67 -1.48 -3.75
N GLU A 108 -1.51 -0.96 -4.12
CA GLU A 108 -0.56 -0.35 -3.21
C GLU A 108 -0.20 1.05 -3.70
N TYR A 109 -0.24 2.01 -2.79
CA TYR A 109 0.16 3.38 -3.07
C TYR A 109 1.03 3.92 -1.94
N TYR A 110 2.24 4.35 -2.25
CA TYR A 110 3.09 5.06 -1.30
C TYR A 110 2.46 6.39 -0.89
N MET A 111 2.53 6.71 0.40
CA MET A 111 2.00 7.96 0.94
C MET A 111 2.74 9.18 0.38
N SER A 112 4.03 9.03 0.09
CA SER A 112 4.88 10.04 -0.56
C SER A 112 4.35 10.52 -1.91
N ALA A 113 3.52 9.73 -2.59
CA ALA A 113 2.92 10.09 -3.87
C ALA A 113 1.73 11.06 -3.75
N PHE A 114 1.19 11.28 -2.55
CA PHE A 114 0.04 12.17 -2.32
C PHE A 114 0.43 13.43 -1.55
N GLU A 115 -0.30 14.53 -1.76
CA GLU A 115 -0.19 15.75 -0.97
C GLU A 115 -0.32 15.41 0.51
N ARG A 116 0.59 16.00 1.31
CA ARG A 116 0.65 15.74 2.75
C ARG A 116 -0.61 16.24 3.47
N GLU A 117 -1.09 17.41 3.06
CA GLU A 117 -2.27 18.05 3.65
C GLU A 117 -3.55 17.56 2.97
N ILE A 118 -4.49 17.00 3.74
CA ILE A 118 -5.80 16.56 3.24
C ILE A 118 -6.75 17.76 3.19
N ARG A 119 -6.87 18.39 2.02
CA ARG A 119 -7.73 19.58 1.82
C ARG A 119 -9.19 19.25 1.54
N SER A 120 -9.43 18.17 0.80
CA SER A 120 -10.77 17.75 0.39
C SER A 120 -11.28 16.68 1.36
N ARG A 121 -12.12 17.09 2.32
CA ARG A 121 -12.73 16.18 3.30
C ARG A 121 -14.10 16.66 3.75
N ASP A 122 -14.94 15.71 4.13
CA ASP A 122 -16.31 15.92 4.61
C ASP A 122 -16.57 14.98 5.78
N ARG A 123 -16.64 15.57 6.97
CA ARG A 123 -16.84 14.86 8.23
C ARG A 123 -18.23 14.23 8.33
N ALA A 124 -19.27 14.91 7.84
CA ALA A 124 -20.65 14.41 7.94
C ALA A 124 -20.84 13.15 7.08
N ARG A 125 -20.19 13.11 5.92
CA ARG A 125 -20.20 11.95 5.02
C ARG A 125 -19.05 10.98 5.25
N LYS A 126 -18.17 11.25 6.23
CA LYS A 126 -16.99 10.45 6.59
C LYS A 126 -16.12 10.12 5.37
N TRP A 127 -15.85 11.10 4.52
CA TRP A 127 -14.99 10.87 3.36
C TRP A 127 -13.92 11.94 3.21
N LEU A 128 -12.85 11.56 2.55
CA LEU A 128 -11.75 12.44 2.18
C LEU A 128 -11.18 12.06 0.83
N ARG A 129 -10.39 12.95 0.26
CA ARG A 129 -9.67 12.74 -0.99
C ARG A 129 -8.20 13.12 -0.80
N LEU A 130 -7.35 12.19 -1.21
CA LEU A 130 -5.89 12.33 -1.28
C LEU A 130 -5.50 12.74 -2.69
N ASP A 131 -4.91 13.91 -2.84
CA ASP A 131 -4.49 14.45 -4.14
C ASP A 131 -3.07 13.99 -4.48
N VAL A 132 -2.80 13.60 -5.74
CA VAL A 132 -1.46 13.16 -6.15
C VAL A 132 -0.53 14.37 -6.31
N ARG A 133 0.70 14.29 -5.77
CA ARG A 133 1.69 15.38 -5.84
C ARG A 133 2.10 15.68 -7.28
N GLY A 134 2.41 16.96 -7.54
CA GLY A 134 3.07 17.37 -8.79
C GLY A 134 2.21 17.27 -10.06
N ARG A 135 1.02 16.67 -10.02
CA ARG A 135 0.12 16.57 -11.18
C ARG A 135 -0.78 17.80 -11.36
N ARG A 136 -0.24 18.99 -11.12
CA ARG A 136 -0.86 20.27 -11.55
C ARG A 136 -0.56 20.48 -13.04
N GLY A 137 -1.06 19.57 -13.88
CA GLY A 137 -1.02 19.71 -15.34
C GLY A 137 -2.32 20.32 -15.84
N SER A 138 -2.25 21.55 -16.35
CA SER A 138 -3.18 22.23 -17.26
C SER A 138 -4.57 21.57 -17.43
N GLY A 139 -5.49 21.85 -16.49
CA GLY A 139 -6.91 21.65 -16.76
C GLY A 139 -7.40 22.76 -17.68
N HIS A 140 -7.73 22.41 -18.92
CA HIS A 140 -8.67 23.18 -19.73
C HIS A 140 -10.02 23.16 -18.99
N ASP A 141 -10.26 24.18 -18.18
CA ASP A 141 -11.56 24.41 -17.54
C ASP A 141 -12.56 24.86 -18.62
N THR A 142 -13.40 23.93 -19.06
CA THR A 142 -14.67 24.26 -19.70
C THR A 142 -15.70 24.55 -18.63
N ALA A 143 -15.77 25.80 -18.16
CA ALA A 143 -17.01 26.42 -17.66
C ALA A 143 -16.92 27.96 -17.72
N PRO A 144 -18.02 28.67 -18.08
CA PRO A 144 -17.97 30.01 -18.63
C PRO A 144 -18.01 31.13 -17.59
N SER A 145 -17.38 32.26 -17.95
CA SER A 145 -17.71 33.62 -17.53
C SER A 145 -17.78 33.92 -16.02
N SER A 146 -16.67 34.45 -15.47
CA SER A 146 -16.75 35.54 -14.50
C SER A 146 -15.54 36.45 -14.61
N ARG A 147 -15.81 37.70 -14.98
CA ARG A 147 -14.86 38.78 -15.21
C ARG A 147 -14.20 39.16 -13.89
N ARG A 148 -12.86 39.13 -13.82
CA ARG A 148 -12.11 40.13 -13.05
C ARG A 148 -10.86 40.55 -13.80
N ARG A 149 -10.86 41.85 -14.12
CA ARG A 149 -9.76 42.62 -14.70
C ARG A 149 -8.77 42.97 -13.59
N SER A 150 -7.47 42.85 -13.86
CA SER A 150 -6.48 43.76 -13.30
C SER A 150 -5.27 43.83 -14.24
N PHE A 151 -4.70 45.03 -14.28
CA PHE A 151 -3.98 45.61 -15.40
C PHE A 151 -2.48 45.27 -15.37
N GLY A 152 -1.89 45.23 -16.57
CA GLY A 152 -0.46 45.10 -16.80
C GLY A 152 -0.14 45.20 -18.28
N LEU A 153 -0.27 46.42 -18.85
CA LEU A 153 0.43 46.84 -20.07
C LEU A 153 1.94 46.83 -19.73
N PHE A 154 2.89 46.39 -20.57
CA PHE A 154 3.21 46.92 -21.89
C PHE A 154 3.96 45.90 -22.79
N SER A 155 3.54 45.87 -24.06
CA SER A 155 4.34 45.97 -25.29
C SER A 155 5.43 44.93 -25.66
N ARG A 156 5.05 44.05 -26.59
CA ARG A 156 5.65 43.78 -27.92
C ARG A 156 7.16 43.99 -28.14
N GLY A 157 7.79 42.93 -28.64
CA GLY A 157 8.88 42.98 -29.62
C GLY A 157 9.15 41.60 -30.21
N ARG A 158 8.75 41.36 -31.47
CA ARG A 158 9.26 40.25 -32.29
C ARG A 158 10.40 40.79 -33.16
N SER A 159 11.52 40.06 -33.25
CA SER A 159 12.43 40.09 -34.40
C SER A 159 13.09 38.73 -34.55
N VAL A 160 13.34 38.38 -35.81
CA VAL A 160 13.81 37.12 -36.41
C VAL A 160 15.32 37.21 -36.70
N ASP A 161 15.99 36.04 -36.66
CA ASP A 161 17.35 35.66 -37.15
C ASP A 161 18.56 36.49 -36.64
N ASP A 162 19.79 35.97 -36.45
CA ASP A 162 20.55 35.07 -37.31
C ASP A 162 21.76 34.44 -36.55
N THR A 163 22.26 33.37 -37.16
CA THR A 163 23.37 32.42 -36.99
C THR A 163 24.67 32.81 -36.22
N ALA A 164 25.24 31.79 -35.54
CA ALA A 164 26.66 31.33 -35.58
C ALA A 164 27.44 31.23 -34.25
N GLY A 165 27.75 29.98 -33.87
CA GLY A 165 29.10 29.56 -33.48
C GLY A 165 29.48 29.58 -31.99
N GLY A 166 29.80 28.40 -31.44
CA GLY A 166 30.88 28.29 -30.46
C GLY A 166 30.60 27.50 -29.18
N GLN A 167 30.99 26.22 -29.21
CA GLN A 167 31.62 25.45 -28.13
C GLN A 167 30.81 25.02 -26.88
N ALA A 168 30.59 23.69 -26.89
CA ALA A 168 30.54 22.76 -25.77
C ALA A 168 30.92 23.27 -24.37
N SER A 169 30.05 22.99 -23.41
CA SER A 169 30.44 22.41 -22.12
C SER A 169 29.27 21.61 -21.57
N SER A 170 29.43 20.29 -21.65
CA SER A 170 28.68 19.30 -20.90
C SER A 170 28.92 19.49 -19.40
N SER A 171 27.88 19.83 -18.67
CA SER A 171 27.80 19.51 -17.24
C SER A 171 26.46 18.83 -16.98
N HIS A 172 26.54 17.51 -16.88
CA HIS A 172 25.51 16.68 -16.28
C HIS A 172 25.28 17.15 -14.85
N GLN A 173 24.22 17.92 -14.63
CA GLN A 173 23.54 17.91 -13.34
C GLN A 173 22.51 16.78 -13.38
N PRO A 174 22.57 15.80 -12.47
CA PRO A 174 21.45 14.91 -12.30
C PRO A 174 20.34 15.72 -11.62
N ASP A 175 19.29 16.02 -12.37
CA ASP A 175 18.00 16.42 -11.82
C ASP A 175 17.49 15.24 -10.96
N HIS A 176 17.90 15.21 -9.69
CA HIS A 176 17.29 14.38 -8.66
C HIS A 176 15.97 15.01 -8.19
N GLY A 177 15.06 15.25 -9.14
CA GLY A 177 13.65 15.52 -8.89
C GLY A 177 12.91 14.19 -8.97
N SER A 178 12.51 13.65 -7.82
CA SER A 178 11.81 12.38 -7.64
C SER A 178 10.79 12.06 -8.74
N SER A 179 11.18 11.30 -9.76
CA SER A 179 10.25 10.62 -10.65
C SER A 179 9.73 9.38 -9.93
N SER A 180 8.87 9.62 -8.94
CA SER A 180 7.93 8.56 -8.53
C SER A 180 7.25 8.09 -9.82
N PRO A 181 7.19 6.77 -10.13
CA PRO A 181 6.53 6.29 -11.33
C PRO A 181 5.14 6.91 -11.35
N SER A 182 4.88 7.75 -12.35
CA SER A 182 3.77 8.69 -12.30
C SER A 182 2.48 7.91 -12.05
N LEU A 183 1.90 8.07 -10.86
CA LEU A 183 0.63 7.44 -10.55
C LEU A 183 -0.37 7.81 -11.64
N THR A 184 -1.03 6.80 -12.20
CA THR A 184 -1.90 7.05 -13.35
C THR A 184 -3.20 7.76 -12.97
N ILE A 185 -3.51 7.82 -11.67
CA ILE A 185 -4.64 8.52 -11.06
C ILE A 185 -4.27 9.97 -10.67
N ARG A 186 -5.26 10.85 -10.56
CA ARG A 186 -5.11 12.24 -10.04
C ARG A 186 -5.37 12.33 -8.55
N HIS A 187 -6.26 11.48 -8.05
CA HIS A 187 -6.64 11.47 -6.65
C HIS A 187 -7.16 10.10 -6.23
N LEU A 188 -7.13 9.84 -4.92
CA LEU A 188 -7.73 8.68 -4.29
C LEU A 188 -8.76 9.16 -3.27
N GLY A 189 -10.04 8.88 -3.52
CA GLY A 189 -11.12 9.15 -2.59
C GLY A 189 -11.39 7.94 -1.69
N VAL A 190 -11.64 8.18 -0.41
CA VAL A 190 -11.94 7.15 0.58
C VAL A 190 -13.14 7.58 1.40
N GLN A 191 -14.14 6.71 1.52
CA GLN A 191 -15.27 6.88 2.43
C GLN A 191 -15.22 5.79 3.49
N PHE A 192 -15.25 6.19 4.76
CA PHE A 192 -15.13 5.30 5.91
C PHE A 192 -16.50 4.83 6.39
N SER A 193 -16.56 3.56 6.79
CA SER A 193 -17.77 2.98 7.35
C SER A 193 -18.09 3.59 8.72
N ARG A 194 -17.06 3.92 9.51
CA ARG A 194 -17.20 4.47 10.87
C ARG A 194 -16.54 5.84 10.99
N SER A 195 -17.14 6.72 11.80
CA SER A 195 -16.56 8.04 12.09
C SER A 195 -15.23 7.94 12.84
N GLU A 196 -15.10 6.94 13.72
CA GLU A 196 -13.85 6.64 14.44
C GLU A 196 -12.70 6.35 13.47
N ASP A 197 -12.95 5.55 12.42
CA ASP A 197 -11.95 5.22 11.41
C ASP A 197 -11.56 6.43 10.56
N TYR A 198 -12.52 7.29 10.22
CA TYR A 198 -12.25 8.54 9.51
C TYR A 198 -11.31 9.47 10.30
N GLU A 199 -11.59 9.70 11.59
CA GLU A 199 -10.75 10.58 12.42
C GLU A 199 -9.38 9.95 12.68
N ARG A 200 -9.36 8.64 13.01
CA ARG A 200 -8.12 7.88 13.23
C ARG A 200 -7.25 7.87 11.97
N PHE A 201 -7.84 7.74 10.78
CA PHE A 201 -7.11 7.79 9.52
C PHE A 201 -6.41 9.13 9.33
N ILE A 202 -7.10 10.25 9.58
CA ILE A 202 -6.50 11.58 9.45
C ILE A 202 -5.31 11.74 10.40
N GLN A 203 -5.47 11.34 11.66
CA GLN A 203 -4.40 11.38 12.65
C GLN A 203 -3.18 10.53 12.22
N ARG A 204 -3.43 9.30 11.76
CA ARG A 204 -2.39 8.40 11.27
C ARG A 204 -1.72 8.92 10.01
N TRP A 205 -2.49 9.52 9.11
CA TRP A 205 -1.98 10.12 7.90
C TRP A 205 -0.97 11.23 8.20
N ASP A 206 -1.35 12.15 9.11
CA ASP A 206 -0.49 13.26 9.52
C ASP A 206 0.78 12.78 10.22
N GLN A 207 0.66 11.77 11.11
CA GLN A 207 1.79 11.13 11.78
C GLN A 207 2.75 10.46 10.78
N SER A 208 2.25 9.58 9.91
CA SER A 208 3.06 8.87 8.92
C SER A 208 3.72 9.84 7.93
N CYS A 209 3.03 10.90 7.51
CA CYS A 209 3.64 11.93 6.67
C CYS A 209 4.72 12.73 7.41
N ALA A 210 4.60 12.92 8.73
CA ALA A 210 5.64 13.54 9.54
C ALA A 210 6.88 12.66 9.63
N GLU A 211 6.70 11.37 9.92
CA GLU A 211 7.77 10.39 9.92
C GLU A 211 8.47 10.32 8.56
N ASP A 212 7.73 10.18 7.46
CA ASP A 212 8.27 10.16 6.10
C ASP A 212 9.08 11.44 5.78
N SER A 213 8.63 12.60 6.26
CA SER A 213 9.32 13.87 6.02
C SER A 213 10.66 14.00 6.75
N THR A 214 10.83 13.28 7.87
CA THR A 214 12.11 13.22 8.60
C THR A 214 13.19 12.51 7.80
N PHE A 215 12.81 11.57 6.92
CA PHE A 215 13.75 10.77 6.12
C PHE A 215 13.98 11.30 4.69
N ASN A 216 13.24 12.32 4.25
CA ASN A 216 13.44 12.97 2.96
C ASN A 216 14.80 13.68 2.90
N GLY A 217 15.84 12.93 2.52
CA GLY A 217 17.22 13.41 2.35
C GLY A 217 18.29 12.46 2.92
N ILE A 218 17.91 11.49 3.74
CA ILE A 218 18.84 10.49 4.30
C ILE A 218 18.73 9.24 3.43
N LEU A 219 19.66 9.09 2.49
CA LEU A 219 19.86 7.80 1.82
C LEU A 219 20.29 6.79 2.89
N TYR A 220 19.51 5.73 3.09
CA TYR A 220 20.00 4.57 3.81
C TYR A 220 21.30 4.11 3.15
N PRO A 221 22.35 3.78 3.90
CA PRO A 221 23.55 3.21 3.31
C PRO A 221 23.16 1.94 2.57
N SER A 222 23.39 1.90 1.26
CA SER A 222 23.11 0.76 0.38
C SER A 222 23.85 -0.52 0.82
N ASN A 223 24.84 -0.39 1.70
CA ASN A 223 25.55 -1.50 2.33
C ASN A 223 25.03 -1.68 3.76
N ARG A 224 23.96 -2.45 3.91
CA ARG A 224 23.54 -2.97 5.23
C ARG A 224 24.20 -4.32 5.47
N PHE A 225 24.86 -4.45 6.62
CA PHE A 225 25.16 -5.75 7.20
C PHE A 225 23.87 -6.25 7.85
N GLU A 226 23.18 -7.18 7.20
CA GLU A 226 22.27 -8.06 7.93
C GLU A 226 23.15 -8.96 8.79
N LEU A 227 22.95 -8.95 10.11
CA LEU A 227 23.51 -10.01 10.93
C LEU A 227 22.93 -11.30 10.37
N ALA A 228 23.80 -12.27 10.04
CA ALA A 228 23.36 -13.56 9.56
C ALA A 228 22.24 -14.04 10.48
N SER A 229 21.03 -14.16 9.92
CA SER A 229 19.92 -14.80 10.61
C SER A 229 20.48 -16.11 11.13
N ALA A 230 20.52 -16.27 12.46
CA ALA A 230 21.09 -17.46 13.07
C ALA A 230 20.50 -18.65 12.31
N GLU A 231 21.37 -19.42 11.65
CA GLU A 231 20.89 -20.64 11.04
C GLU A 231 20.16 -21.40 12.15
N PRO A 232 18.96 -21.93 11.90
CA PRO A 232 18.34 -22.87 12.81
C PRO A 232 19.21 -24.14 12.79
N HIS A 233 20.36 -24.10 13.44
CA HIS A 233 21.03 -25.29 13.91
C HIS A 233 20.01 -25.96 14.82
N ALA A 234 19.60 -27.17 14.45
CA ALA A 234 18.66 -27.99 15.20
C ALA A 234 19.08 -28.17 16.68
N GLU A 235 20.35 -27.88 17.01
CA GLU A 235 20.93 -27.91 18.35
C GLU A 235 20.64 -26.67 19.21
N ASN A 236 20.21 -25.54 18.62
CA ASN A 236 19.86 -24.30 19.33
C ASN A 236 18.36 -23.99 19.34
N ALA A 237 17.52 -24.99 19.02
CA ALA A 237 16.11 -24.92 19.33
C ALA A 237 15.96 -24.84 20.85
N VAL A 238 15.81 -23.63 21.38
CA VAL A 238 15.30 -23.45 22.74
C VAL A 238 13.89 -24.02 22.71
N GLU A 239 13.74 -25.26 23.20
CA GLU A 239 12.45 -25.73 23.70
C GLU A 239 11.96 -24.69 24.70
N LEU A 240 11.01 -23.87 24.27
CA LEU A 240 10.20 -23.14 25.23
C LEU A 240 9.56 -24.20 26.11
N PRO A 241 9.75 -24.18 27.44
CA PRO A 241 9.16 -25.17 28.30
C PRO A 241 7.66 -25.17 28.04
N ALA A 242 7.13 -26.34 27.69
CA ALA A 242 5.71 -26.55 27.58
C ALA A 242 5.09 -26.19 28.93
N GLY A 243 4.57 -24.96 29.04
CA GLY A 243 3.66 -24.58 30.11
C GLY A 243 2.48 -25.55 30.10
N PRO A 244 1.83 -25.80 31.24
CA PRO A 244 0.92 -26.93 31.44
C PRO A 244 -0.41 -26.70 30.70
N TYR A 245 -0.39 -26.82 29.38
CA TYR A 245 -1.58 -27.05 28.59
C TYR A 245 -1.69 -28.55 28.41
N SER A 246 -2.64 -29.12 29.15
CA SER A 246 -3.08 -30.51 29.05
C SER A 246 -3.08 -30.97 27.59
N THR A 247 -2.47 -32.13 27.39
CA THR A 247 -2.85 -33.13 26.39
C THR A 247 -4.28 -32.92 25.88
N LEU A 248 -4.41 -32.28 24.72
CA LEU A 248 -5.64 -32.39 23.95
C LEU A 248 -5.64 -33.79 23.35
N GLU A 249 -6.45 -34.66 23.96
CA GLU A 249 -6.84 -35.95 23.42
C GLU A 249 -7.18 -35.79 21.93
N THR A 250 -6.53 -36.60 21.09
CA THR A 250 -6.92 -36.80 19.71
C THR A 250 -8.33 -37.37 19.67
N VAL A 251 -9.31 -36.53 19.35
CA VAL A 251 -10.67 -36.96 19.04
C VAL A 251 -10.60 -37.82 17.78
N SER A 252 -10.92 -39.10 17.91
CA SER A 252 -11.00 -40.02 16.78
C SER A 252 -12.26 -39.73 15.96
N GLU A 253 -12.09 -39.67 14.64
CA GLU A 253 -13.15 -39.48 13.64
C GLU A 253 -14.16 -40.64 13.72
N PRO A 254 -15.48 -40.40 13.65
CA PRO A 254 -16.46 -41.48 13.67
C PRO A 254 -16.39 -42.27 12.36
N GLN A 255 -16.29 -43.60 12.47
CA GLN A 255 -16.37 -44.53 11.34
C GLN A 255 -17.74 -44.43 10.66
N ASP A 256 -17.72 -44.39 9.32
CA ASP A 256 -18.90 -44.46 8.47
C ASP A 256 -19.75 -45.68 8.84
N GLY A 257 -20.95 -45.40 9.35
CA GLY A 257 -21.93 -46.39 9.74
C GLY A 257 -22.58 -47.04 8.53
N GLU A 258 -22.26 -48.32 8.37
CA GLU A 258 -22.94 -49.33 7.57
C GLU A 258 -24.46 -49.34 7.84
N ALA A 259 -25.23 -49.29 6.76
CA ALA A 259 -26.70 -49.34 6.79
C ALA A 259 -27.20 -50.77 7.07
N PRO A 260 -28.33 -50.91 7.80
CA PRO A 260 -29.31 -51.94 7.52
C PRO A 260 -30.50 -51.39 6.72
#